data_AF-A0A3M1CV15-F1
#
_entry.id   AF-A0A3M1CV15-F1
#
_cell.length_a   1.000
_cell.length_b   1.000
_cell.length_c   1.000
_cell.angle_alpha   90.00
_cell.angle_beta   90.00
_cell.angle_gamma   90.00
#
_symmetry.space_group_name_H-M   'P 1'
#
loop_
_entity.id
_entity.type
_entity.pdbx_description
1 polymer ?
#
loop_
_entity_poly.entity_id
_entity_poly.type
_entity_poly.pdbx_seq_one_letter_code
_entity_poly.pdbx_strand_id
1 'polypeptide(L)'
;MAVAALAISTLALWPVLAPLGCSESPAPAAAPERAVSQVEVLPGDVEVLTRATGGDGVQLTARVTYADGEVIDATDLVEWTSSNETAGTISATGWFEPSTENGGVTWVKARFAGVEGQVTITVRYQDERVEGDADPSVFQDVTSFEPAQAWLYPQDGVNLPRNTPSIEFQWASPTLLSTGADTGMLDSGGPETGGTDTGDAASLGPMTWWLHFVSELTDVSIYTTEQSWTADEETWLGIAATNAGGTVTVELYGTDGATAVQAETLEIKVSRFDARGSIVYWSTSAAGFMQVPYGQAAESFLAYEETGHCMGCHSVSRTGYIAFTYAGGDGQLGVNKMEDRSEVIPFGEGANANFKTWSPDGSRLISTYQGRLTLWDTATWQSLGEIPIDGTATHVDWSPDGTQVALVLTDEHTWDWSFTGGRIAVLPVLGDDTFGVPVILYEADPGINAYYPAFSPDGNWIAFNTSTGDSYDDPDAELHVISADGGEVYTLDAANFAPDMTNSWPRWGPLPDDDILWLTFSSKRAYGTHSVDKPQIWVTAFDPAAAAAGLDPSYPAFWLPNQDYEQSNHIPVWTE
;
A
#
# COMPACT_ATOMS: atom_id res chain seq x y z
N MET A 1 -23.90 -51.20 40.39
CA MET A 1 -23.05 -51.99 41.31
C MET A 1 -22.20 -50.96 42.05
N ALA A 2 -22.46 -50.55 43.31
CA ALA A 2 -22.41 -51.33 44.56
C ALA A 2 -21.04 -52.02 44.67
N VAL A 3 -20.16 -51.82 45.67
CA VAL A 3 -20.28 -51.83 47.16
C VAL A 3 -18.91 -51.31 47.72
N ALA A 4 -18.85 -50.33 48.64
CA ALA A 4 -18.62 -50.41 50.13
C ALA A 4 -17.27 -51.05 50.58
N ALA A 5 -16.63 -50.82 51.74
CA ALA A 5 -16.76 -50.05 52.99
C ALA A 5 -15.35 -50.10 53.68
N LEU A 6 -14.90 -49.30 54.67
CA LEU A 6 -15.19 -49.25 56.13
C LEU A 6 -14.27 -48.12 56.68
N ALA A 7 -14.65 -47.11 57.47
CA ALA A 7 -15.30 -47.03 58.79
C ALA A 7 -14.45 -47.56 59.97
N ILE A 8 -13.93 -46.65 60.82
CA ILE A 8 -13.98 -46.78 62.31
C ILE A 8 -14.18 -45.40 62.95
N SER A 9 -15.27 -45.30 63.69
CA SER A 9 -15.72 -44.22 64.58
C SER A 9 -15.12 -44.35 65.99
N THR A 10 -14.98 -43.25 66.72
CA THR A 10 -15.31 -43.21 68.16
C THR A 10 -16.11 -41.96 68.50
N LEU A 11 -17.30 -42.20 69.05
CA LEU A 11 -18.25 -41.23 69.59
C LEU A 11 -17.91 -40.90 71.04
N ALA A 12 -18.09 -39.63 71.42
CA ALA A 12 -18.47 -39.24 72.78
C ALA A 12 -19.67 -38.28 72.70
N LEU A 13 -20.64 -38.47 73.58
CA LEU A 13 -21.99 -37.90 73.56
C LEU A 13 -22.18 -36.82 74.63
N TRP A 14 -22.93 -35.77 74.24
CA TRP A 14 -23.84 -34.87 75.00
C TRP A 14 -23.29 -33.55 75.57
N PRO A 15 -24.11 -32.48 75.75
CA PRO A 15 -25.54 -32.29 75.43
C PRO A 15 -25.85 -31.08 74.51
N VAL A 16 -27.08 -31.04 74.00
CA VAL A 16 -27.68 -29.90 73.29
C VAL A 16 -28.04 -28.79 74.28
N LEU A 17 -27.57 -27.56 74.00
CA LEU A 17 -28.09 -26.31 74.57
C LEU A 17 -28.36 -25.34 73.41
N ALA A 18 -29.64 -24.95 73.27
CA ALA A 18 -30.10 -23.88 72.39
C ALA A 18 -29.93 -22.51 73.09
N PRO A 19 -29.98 -21.38 72.37
CA PRO A 19 -28.92 -20.38 72.36
C PRO A 19 -29.13 -19.28 73.40
N LEU A 20 -28.03 -18.82 74.00
CA LEU A 20 -27.95 -17.50 74.61
C LEU A 20 -27.34 -16.58 73.57
N GLY A 21 -28.10 -15.56 73.17
CA GLY A 21 -27.66 -14.54 72.24
C GLY A 21 -26.44 -13.82 72.77
N CYS A 22 -25.30 -14.08 72.15
CA CYS A 22 -24.21 -13.13 72.12
C CYS A 22 -24.53 -12.14 71.01
N SER A 23 -24.83 -10.89 71.39
CA SER A 23 -24.80 -9.78 70.44
C SER A 23 -23.41 -9.74 69.82
N GLU A 24 -23.31 -10.08 68.53
CA GLU A 24 -22.17 -9.66 67.74
C GLU A 24 -22.06 -8.14 67.89
N SER A 25 -20.93 -7.67 68.43
CA SER A 25 -20.59 -6.26 68.34
C SER A 25 -20.69 -5.88 66.86
N PRO A 26 -21.37 -4.78 66.51
CA PRO A 26 -21.38 -4.33 65.13
C PRO A 26 -19.92 -4.15 64.71
N ALA A 27 -19.55 -4.71 63.55
CA ALA A 27 -18.29 -4.37 62.90
C ALA A 27 -18.14 -2.84 62.95
N PRO A 28 -16.96 -2.29 63.28
CA PRO A 28 -16.79 -0.85 63.30
C PRO A 28 -17.31 -0.33 61.97
N ALA A 29 -18.29 0.59 62.02
CA ALA A 29 -18.78 1.25 60.83
C ALA A 29 -17.54 1.77 60.08
N ALA A 30 -17.36 1.32 58.84
CA ALA A 30 -16.31 1.87 57.99
C ALA A 30 -16.44 3.40 58.08
N ALA A 31 -15.35 4.08 58.45
CA ALA A 31 -15.33 5.52 58.40
C ALA A 31 -15.86 5.94 57.01
N PRO A 32 -16.74 6.96 56.91
CA PRO A 32 -17.24 7.37 55.61
C PRO A 32 -16.04 7.60 54.70
N GLU A 33 -15.99 6.84 53.60
CA GLU A 33 -14.93 6.95 52.61
C GLU A 33 -14.80 8.43 52.27
N ARG A 34 -13.61 8.99 52.53
CA ARG A 34 -13.41 10.43 52.47
C ARG A 34 -13.73 10.88 51.05
N ALA A 35 -14.77 11.69 50.90
CA ALA A 35 -15.28 12.06 49.59
C ALA A 35 -14.19 12.79 48.79
N VAL A 36 -13.89 12.29 47.60
CA VAL A 36 -12.94 12.91 46.66
C VAL A 36 -13.69 13.93 45.82
N SER A 37 -13.18 15.16 45.74
CA SER A 37 -13.76 16.22 44.92
C SER A 37 -13.06 16.40 43.58
N GLN A 38 -11.76 16.06 43.48
CA GLN A 38 -10.99 16.23 42.25
C GLN A 38 -9.81 15.26 42.20
N VAL A 39 -9.49 14.79 40.99
CA VAL A 39 -8.21 14.18 40.62
C VAL A 39 -7.57 15.08 39.56
N GLU A 40 -6.36 15.53 39.80
CA GLU A 40 -5.55 16.32 38.86
C GLU A 40 -4.32 15.51 38.47
N VAL A 41 -4.01 15.46 37.18
CA VAL A 41 -2.78 14.84 36.66
C VAL A 41 -1.80 15.94 36.28
N LEU A 42 -0.54 15.83 36.74
CA LEU A 42 0.51 16.82 36.53
C LEU A 42 1.80 16.16 36.00
N PRO A 43 2.55 16.81 35.09
CA PRO A 43 2.20 18.04 34.38
C PRO A 43 0.90 17.90 33.56
N GLY A 44 0.35 19.02 33.07
CA GLY A 44 -0.84 19.02 32.20
C GLY A 44 -0.54 18.37 30.84
N ASP A 45 -1.15 18.85 29.76
CA ASP A 45 -0.80 18.34 28.43
C ASP A 45 0.70 18.53 28.17
N VAL A 46 1.35 17.48 27.67
CA VAL A 46 2.81 17.44 27.44
C VAL A 46 3.15 16.88 26.06
N GLU A 47 4.21 17.42 25.47
CA GLU A 47 4.87 16.83 24.32
C GLU A 47 6.13 16.11 24.78
N VAL A 48 6.35 14.89 24.29
CA VAL A 48 7.56 14.10 24.48
C VAL A 48 8.12 13.69 23.13
N LEU A 49 9.43 13.55 23.04
CA LEU A 49 10.11 13.14 21.81
C LEU A 49 10.34 11.63 21.84
N THR A 50 10.32 11.02 20.66
CA THR A 50 10.76 9.64 20.47
C THR A 50 11.55 9.49 19.19
N ARG A 51 12.39 8.46 19.17
CA ARG A 51 13.19 8.06 18.02
C ARG A 51 13.58 6.59 18.17
N ALA A 52 14.07 5.99 17.09
CA ALA A 52 14.65 4.64 17.04
C ALA A 52 15.51 4.29 18.28
N THR A 53 16.38 5.21 18.69
CA THR A 53 17.34 5.00 19.78
C THR A 53 16.79 5.23 21.20
N GLY A 54 15.55 5.68 21.35
CA GLY A 54 14.90 5.95 22.64
C GLY A 54 14.06 7.22 22.66
N GLY A 55 13.14 7.31 23.63
CA GLY A 55 12.30 8.49 23.82
C GLY A 55 12.43 9.15 25.19
N ASP A 56 11.93 10.38 25.26
CA ASP A 56 11.99 11.23 26.44
C ASP A 56 10.76 10.99 27.31
N GLY A 57 10.76 9.88 28.06
CA GLY A 57 9.67 9.54 28.97
C GLY A 57 9.37 10.64 30.00
N VAL A 58 8.13 10.67 30.49
CA VAL A 58 7.64 11.70 31.40
C VAL A 58 7.01 11.09 32.65
N GLN A 59 7.41 11.60 33.81
CA GLN A 59 6.78 11.25 35.08
C GLN A 59 5.50 12.07 35.27
N LEU A 60 4.37 11.40 35.29
CA LEU A 60 3.09 11.95 35.71
C LEU A 60 2.88 11.74 37.21
N THR A 61 2.17 12.68 37.83
CA THR A 61 1.77 12.63 39.23
C THR A 61 0.28 12.87 39.34
N ALA A 62 -0.39 12.16 40.25
CA ALA A 62 -1.81 12.33 40.50
C ALA A 62 -2.03 13.02 41.85
N ARG A 63 -2.66 14.20 41.84
CA ARG A 63 -3.09 14.90 43.04
C ARG A 63 -4.57 14.67 43.29
N VAL A 64 -4.90 14.13 44.45
CA VAL A 64 -6.28 13.92 44.90
C VAL A 64 -6.65 15.01 45.89
N THR A 65 -7.71 15.76 45.59
CA THR A 65 -8.31 16.72 46.52
C THR A 65 -9.56 16.10 47.15
N TYR A 66 -9.60 16.05 48.47
CA TYR A 66 -10.78 15.65 49.23
C TYR A 66 -11.75 16.81 49.41
N ALA A 67 -13.02 16.50 49.70
CA ALA A 67 -14.07 17.50 49.88
C ALA A 67 -13.84 18.47 51.05
N ASP A 68 -12.93 18.15 51.97
CA ASP A 68 -12.50 19.03 53.06
C ASP A 68 -11.30 19.94 52.69
N GLY A 69 -10.82 19.85 51.45
CA GLY A 69 -9.75 20.67 50.89
C GLY A 69 -8.34 20.11 51.07
N GLU A 70 -8.16 18.96 51.73
CA GLU A 70 -6.84 18.32 51.79
C GLU A 70 -6.44 17.77 50.42
N VAL A 71 -5.18 17.98 50.04
CA VAL A 71 -4.59 17.46 48.80
C VAL A 71 -3.50 16.47 49.17
N ILE A 72 -3.55 15.28 48.59
CA ILE A 72 -2.50 14.26 48.71
C ILE A 72 -1.87 13.99 47.35
N ASP A 73 -0.61 13.57 47.36
CA ASP A 73 -0.03 12.83 46.25
C ASP A 73 -0.58 11.40 46.30
N ALA A 74 -1.30 11.02 45.26
CA ALA A 74 -1.93 9.73 45.08
C ALA A 74 -1.36 8.99 43.85
N THR A 75 -0.19 9.37 43.36
CA THR A 75 0.43 8.80 42.14
C THR A 75 0.49 7.27 42.17
N ASP A 76 0.85 6.68 43.31
CA ASP A 76 0.92 5.23 43.51
C ASP A 76 -0.41 4.60 43.98
N LEU A 77 -1.47 5.41 44.12
CA LEU A 77 -2.78 5.00 44.65
C LEU A 77 -3.88 5.02 43.60
N VAL A 78 -3.68 5.73 42.49
CA VAL A 78 -4.63 5.83 41.38
C VAL A 78 -4.50 4.65 40.42
N GLU A 79 -5.56 4.37 39.68
CA GLU A 79 -5.52 3.50 38.52
C GLU A 79 -5.14 4.33 37.28
N TRP A 80 -4.02 3.98 36.65
CA TRP A 80 -3.52 4.61 35.42
C TRP A 80 -4.00 3.85 34.18
N THR A 81 -4.48 4.57 33.17
CA THR A 81 -4.81 4.01 31.85
C THR A 81 -4.45 4.99 30.73
N SER A 82 -4.23 4.49 29.51
CA SER A 82 -4.04 5.31 28.31
C SER A 82 -4.98 4.89 27.18
N SER A 83 -5.26 5.79 26.22
CA SER A 83 -6.09 5.47 25.05
C SER A 83 -5.39 4.73 23.94
N ASN A 84 -4.09 4.96 23.82
CA ASN A 84 -3.29 4.53 22.70
C ASN A 84 -1.95 4.04 23.23
N GLU A 85 -1.80 2.73 23.29
CA GLU A 85 -0.55 2.07 23.73
C GLU A 85 0.50 2.03 22.61
N THR A 86 0.13 2.27 21.35
CA THR A 86 1.12 2.36 20.25
C THR A 86 1.94 3.65 20.31
N ALA A 87 1.43 4.69 20.97
CA ALA A 87 2.21 5.91 21.23
C ALA A 87 3.15 5.74 22.44
N GLY A 88 2.84 4.82 23.37
CA GLY A 88 3.61 4.59 24.58
C GLY A 88 2.77 4.01 25.72
N THR A 89 3.43 3.61 26.80
CA THR A 89 2.80 2.91 27.94
C THR A 89 2.93 3.71 29.23
N ILE A 90 1.91 3.64 30.09
CA ILE A 90 1.90 4.26 31.41
C ILE A 90 2.09 3.20 32.50
N SER A 91 3.08 3.38 33.37
CA SER A 91 3.35 2.48 34.48
C SER A 91 2.39 2.71 35.65
N ALA A 92 2.30 1.73 36.56
CA ALA A 92 1.53 1.87 37.80
C ALA A 92 2.03 2.99 38.73
N THR A 93 3.25 3.49 38.51
CA THR A 93 3.84 4.59 39.27
C THR A 93 3.80 5.92 38.51
N GLY A 94 2.97 6.01 37.45
CA GLY A 94 2.79 7.23 36.67
C GLY A 94 3.93 7.55 35.68
N TRP A 95 4.84 6.62 35.40
CA TRP A 95 5.88 6.84 34.39
C TRP A 95 5.34 6.51 33.00
N PHE A 96 5.26 7.51 32.11
CA PHE A 96 4.93 7.31 30.71
C PHE A 96 6.20 7.09 29.88
N GLU A 97 6.32 5.92 29.27
CA GLU A 97 7.39 5.56 28.36
C GLU A 97 6.87 5.64 26.91
N PRO A 98 7.35 6.57 26.07
CA PRO A 98 6.95 6.65 24.67
C PRO A 98 7.41 5.40 23.89
N SER A 99 6.66 5.02 22.86
CA SER A 99 7.08 4.00 21.89
C SER A 99 8.31 4.48 21.14
N THR A 100 9.31 3.63 20.92
CA THR A 100 10.46 3.93 20.06
C THR A 100 10.16 3.68 18.58
N GLU A 101 9.04 3.05 18.27
CA GLU A 101 8.67 2.64 16.90
C GLU A 101 7.90 3.74 16.16
N ASN A 102 7.19 4.63 16.85
CA ASN A 102 6.36 5.67 16.22
C ASN A 102 5.95 6.78 17.19
N GLY A 103 5.63 7.95 16.64
CA GLY A 103 4.89 9.01 17.33
C GLY A 103 3.39 8.71 17.41
N GLY A 104 2.64 9.56 18.10
CA GLY A 104 1.20 9.41 18.28
C GLY A 104 0.64 10.28 19.39
N VAL A 105 -0.68 10.39 19.45
CA VAL A 105 -1.38 11.10 20.53
C VAL A 105 -2.09 10.08 21.42
N THR A 106 -1.97 10.26 22.73
CA THR A 106 -2.64 9.42 23.73
C THR A 106 -3.11 10.26 24.90
N TRP A 107 -4.32 10.06 25.38
CA TRP A 107 -4.66 10.57 26.71
C TRP A 107 -4.17 9.60 27.76
N VAL A 108 -3.73 10.13 28.91
CA VAL A 108 -3.43 9.36 30.12
C VAL A 108 -4.36 9.80 31.23
N LYS A 109 -4.96 8.83 31.91
CA LYS A 109 -6.00 9.04 32.92
C LYS A 109 -5.57 8.43 34.25
N ALA A 110 -5.76 9.20 35.31
CA ALA A 110 -5.71 8.74 36.70
C ALA A 110 -7.13 8.64 37.25
N ARG A 111 -7.49 7.49 37.81
CA ARG A 111 -8.77 7.27 38.49
C ARG A 111 -8.58 6.95 39.96
N PHE A 112 -9.32 7.64 40.83
CA PHE A 112 -9.30 7.41 42.27
C PHE A 112 -10.70 7.59 42.86
N ALA A 113 -11.20 6.58 43.58
CA ALA A 113 -12.54 6.56 44.19
C ALA A 113 -13.68 6.98 43.23
N GLY A 114 -13.57 6.61 41.95
CA GLY A 114 -14.55 6.93 40.91
C GLY A 114 -14.45 8.32 40.29
N VAL A 115 -13.54 9.18 40.77
CA VAL A 115 -13.21 10.49 40.18
C VAL A 115 -12.01 10.34 39.25
N GLU A 116 -12.00 11.08 38.14
CA GLU A 116 -10.98 10.96 37.09
C GLU A 116 -10.33 12.31 36.80
N GLY A 117 -9.02 12.27 36.55
CA GLY A 117 -8.23 13.35 35.97
C GLY A 117 -7.52 12.83 34.72
N GLN A 118 -7.38 13.67 33.70
CA GLN A 118 -6.83 13.26 32.41
C GLN A 118 -5.94 14.37 31.85
N VAL A 119 -4.87 13.95 31.17
CA VAL A 119 -3.98 14.80 30.36
C VAL A 119 -3.77 14.14 29.00
N THR A 120 -3.37 14.94 28.02
CA THR A 120 -2.97 14.49 26.69
C THR A 120 -1.44 14.46 26.59
N ILE A 121 -0.90 13.38 26.07
CA ILE A 121 0.50 13.25 25.71
C ILE A 121 0.59 13.18 24.18
N THR A 122 1.34 14.12 23.61
CA THR A 122 1.74 14.10 22.21
C THR A 122 3.15 13.53 22.12
N VAL A 123 3.32 12.41 21.43
CA VAL A 123 4.61 11.78 21.17
C VAL A 123 5.04 12.15 19.76
N ARG A 124 6.07 13.00 19.63
CA ARG A 124 6.62 13.45 18.36
C ARG A 124 7.81 12.56 17.98
N TYR A 125 7.76 11.92 16.82
CA TYR A 125 8.87 11.19 16.24
C TYR A 125 9.87 12.18 15.66
N GLN A 126 11.04 12.31 16.29
CA GLN A 126 12.07 13.25 15.88
C GLN A 126 13.41 12.56 15.69
N ASP A 127 14.08 12.83 14.57
CA ASP A 127 15.41 12.31 14.33
C ASP A 127 16.28 13.26 13.49
N GLU A 128 17.59 13.18 13.66
CA GLU A 128 18.56 13.94 12.88
C GLU A 128 19.70 13.02 12.45
N ARG A 129 19.94 12.95 11.13
CA ARG A 129 20.97 12.12 10.54
C ARG A 129 21.89 12.91 9.63
N VAL A 130 23.17 12.56 9.68
CA VAL A 130 24.22 13.09 8.81
C VAL A 130 24.86 11.92 8.08
N GLU A 131 24.66 11.88 6.78
CA GLU A 131 25.19 10.85 5.89
C GLU A 131 26.55 11.27 5.32
N GLY A 132 27.50 10.34 5.31
CA GLY A 132 28.82 10.56 4.75
C GLY A 132 29.56 11.75 5.40
N ASP A 133 30.09 12.64 4.56
CA ASP A 133 30.87 13.81 4.97
C ASP A 133 30.02 15.12 4.96
N ALA A 134 28.69 15.03 4.96
CA ALA A 134 27.82 16.20 4.99
C ALA A 134 28.07 17.06 6.24
N ASP A 135 28.02 18.39 6.07
CA ASP A 135 28.20 19.35 7.16
C ASP A 135 26.93 20.18 7.35
N PRO A 136 26.06 19.86 8.31
CA PRO A 136 24.83 20.62 8.56
C PRO A 136 25.06 22.09 8.94
N SER A 137 26.26 22.44 9.44
CA SER A 137 26.55 23.80 9.91
C SER A 137 26.49 24.85 8.79
N VAL A 138 26.65 24.43 7.53
CA VAL A 138 26.54 25.30 6.36
C VAL A 138 25.15 25.94 6.20
N PHE A 139 24.12 25.36 6.81
CA PHE A 139 22.77 25.91 6.81
C PHE A 139 22.53 26.97 7.90
N GLN A 140 23.38 27.07 8.93
CA GLN A 140 23.16 27.97 10.07
C GLN A 140 23.23 29.45 9.68
N ASP A 141 24.04 29.78 8.69
CA ASP A 141 24.23 31.16 8.19
C ASP A 141 23.32 31.49 6.99
N VAL A 142 22.52 30.52 6.51
CA VAL A 142 21.58 30.73 5.41
C VAL A 142 20.38 31.53 5.92
N THR A 143 20.10 32.67 5.28
CA THR A 143 19.01 33.57 5.67
C THR A 143 17.83 33.56 4.69
N SER A 144 18.03 33.00 3.50
CA SER A 144 17.01 32.86 2.46
C SER A 144 17.37 31.73 1.50
N PHE A 145 16.37 31.09 0.92
CA PHE A 145 16.51 30.07 -0.11
C PHE A 145 15.83 30.54 -1.39
N GLU A 146 16.51 30.39 -2.52
CA GLU A 146 15.92 30.64 -3.83
C GLU A 146 15.11 29.41 -4.29
N PRO A 147 13.91 29.59 -4.87
CA PRO A 147 13.12 28.46 -5.34
C PRO A 147 13.79 27.79 -6.55
N ALA A 148 13.81 26.46 -6.55
CA ALA A 148 14.41 25.66 -7.61
C ALA A 148 13.58 24.41 -7.92
N GLN A 149 13.78 23.84 -9.11
CA GLN A 149 13.30 22.51 -9.45
C GLN A 149 14.44 21.50 -9.29
N ALA A 150 14.16 20.41 -8.57
CA ALA A 150 15.15 19.39 -8.27
C ALA A 150 14.58 17.96 -8.25
N TRP A 151 13.34 17.76 -7.80
CA TRP A 151 12.79 16.40 -7.64
C TRP A 151 12.79 15.59 -8.94
N LEU A 152 13.20 14.33 -8.81
CA LEU A 152 13.07 13.31 -9.85
C LEU A 152 12.08 12.22 -9.42
N TYR A 153 12.08 11.87 -8.12
CA TYR A 153 11.20 10.87 -7.53
C TYR A 153 11.22 10.98 -5.98
N PRO A 154 10.13 10.69 -5.26
CA PRO A 154 8.79 10.37 -5.76
C PRO A 154 8.08 11.59 -6.35
N GLN A 155 6.89 11.35 -6.90
CA GLN A 155 6.00 12.43 -7.33
C GLN A 155 5.23 12.99 -6.14
N ASP A 156 4.94 14.29 -6.17
CA ASP A 156 4.13 14.99 -5.17
C ASP A 156 2.73 14.35 -5.06
N GLY A 157 2.24 14.14 -3.85
CA GLY A 157 0.91 13.60 -3.58
C GLY A 157 0.80 12.08 -3.61
N VAL A 158 1.92 11.35 -3.75
CA VAL A 158 1.94 9.88 -3.71
C VAL A 158 1.29 9.34 -2.42
N ASN A 159 0.54 8.24 -2.56
CA ASN A 159 -0.11 7.56 -1.44
C ASN A 159 0.47 6.16 -1.26
N LEU A 160 1.01 5.89 -0.07
CA LEU A 160 1.73 4.66 0.25
C LEU A 160 0.98 3.84 1.31
N PRO A 161 0.88 2.50 1.16
CA PRO A 161 0.58 1.63 2.30
C PRO A 161 1.53 1.88 3.46
N ARG A 162 1.06 1.75 4.70
CA ARG A 162 1.88 2.06 5.89
C ARG A 162 3.14 1.20 5.98
N ASN A 163 3.05 -0.04 5.51
CA ASN A 163 4.14 -1.01 5.51
C ASN A 163 4.90 -1.08 4.18
N THR A 164 4.78 -0.09 3.31
CA THR A 164 5.65 0.02 2.12
C THR A 164 7.10 0.11 2.59
N PRO A 165 8.03 -0.69 2.04
CA PRO A 165 9.46 -0.50 2.27
C PRO A 165 9.89 0.92 1.93
N SER A 166 11.07 1.34 2.43
CA SER A 166 11.60 2.66 2.07
C SER A 166 11.62 2.81 0.56
N ILE A 167 10.98 3.88 0.09
CA ILE A 167 11.20 4.38 -1.25
C ILE A 167 12.48 5.20 -1.25
N GLU A 168 13.16 5.27 -2.39
CA GLU A 168 14.29 6.17 -2.58
C GLU A 168 13.75 7.56 -2.91
N PHE A 169 14.37 8.59 -2.36
CA PHE A 169 14.16 9.98 -2.74
C PHE A 169 15.30 10.37 -3.66
N GLN A 170 14.99 10.93 -4.83
CA GLN A 170 15.98 11.29 -5.85
C GLN A 170 15.73 12.71 -6.35
N TRP A 171 16.81 13.46 -6.52
CA TRP A 171 16.78 14.82 -7.01
C TRP A 171 17.98 15.12 -7.91
N ALA A 172 17.82 16.04 -8.85
CA ALA A 172 18.87 16.52 -9.73
C ALA A 172 19.61 17.70 -9.11
N SER A 173 20.67 18.14 -9.80
CA SER A 173 21.24 19.46 -9.55
C SER A 173 20.16 20.51 -9.81
N PRO A 174 20.00 21.49 -8.89
CA PRO A 174 18.84 22.35 -8.92
C PRO A 174 18.92 23.34 -10.08
N THR A 175 17.80 23.53 -10.75
CA THR A 175 17.64 24.56 -11.78
C THR A 175 16.86 25.73 -11.17
N LEU A 176 17.49 26.91 -11.10
CA LEU A 176 16.86 28.10 -10.53
C LEU A 176 15.66 28.54 -11.39
N LEU A 177 14.53 28.80 -10.74
CA LEU A 177 13.36 29.35 -11.40
C LEU A 177 13.59 30.84 -11.67
N SER A 178 13.62 31.25 -12.94
CA SER A 178 13.81 32.66 -13.27
C SER A 178 12.64 33.50 -12.73
N THR A 179 12.94 34.59 -12.03
CA THR A 179 11.92 35.53 -11.52
C THR A 179 11.30 36.30 -12.69
N GLY A 180 10.31 35.71 -13.39
CA GLY A 180 9.59 36.41 -14.45
C GLY A 180 8.90 35.58 -15.54
N ALA A 181 8.91 34.24 -15.48
CA ALA A 181 8.13 33.41 -16.41
C ALA A 181 6.84 32.90 -15.75
N ASP A 182 5.75 33.01 -16.48
CA ASP A 182 4.38 32.57 -16.15
C ASP A 182 4.39 31.12 -15.64
N THR A 183 3.78 30.85 -14.48
CA THR A 183 3.66 29.51 -13.87
C THR A 183 2.61 28.67 -14.61
N GLY A 184 2.83 28.44 -15.90
CA GLY A 184 2.23 27.30 -16.56
C GLY A 184 2.95 26.06 -16.06
N MET A 185 2.22 25.10 -15.50
CA MET A 185 2.68 23.71 -15.33
C MET A 185 3.53 23.34 -16.55
N LEU A 186 4.83 23.19 -16.34
CA LEU A 186 5.67 22.48 -17.29
C LEU A 186 5.33 21.01 -17.07
N ASP A 187 4.48 20.53 -17.97
CA ASP A 187 4.35 19.13 -18.37
C ASP A 187 5.65 18.37 -18.10
N SER A 188 5.54 17.25 -17.38
CA SER A 188 6.61 16.31 -17.03
C SER A 188 7.09 15.52 -18.25
N GLY A 189 7.46 16.26 -19.30
CA GLY A 189 7.82 15.75 -20.61
C GLY A 189 8.98 14.77 -20.54
N GLY A 190 8.77 13.63 -21.20
CA GLY A 190 9.82 12.66 -21.52
C GLY A 190 10.97 13.27 -22.34
N PRO A 191 11.97 12.46 -22.74
CA PRO A 191 13.18 12.96 -23.35
C PRO A 191 12.91 13.40 -24.80
N GLU A 192 12.55 14.67 -25.01
CA GLU A 192 12.50 15.24 -26.36
C GLU A 192 13.91 15.48 -26.91
N THR A 193 14.28 14.70 -27.92
CA THR A 193 15.39 15.00 -28.82
C THR A 193 14.97 16.11 -29.80
N GLY A 194 15.12 17.38 -29.42
CA GLY A 194 14.81 18.50 -30.31
C GLY A 194 15.22 19.85 -29.73
N GLY A 195 16.38 20.37 -30.12
CA GLY A 195 16.92 21.61 -29.57
C GLY A 195 16.05 22.84 -29.83
N THR A 196 15.71 23.54 -28.74
CA THR A 196 15.44 24.98 -28.72
C THR A 196 16.14 25.62 -27.53
N ASP A 197 16.85 26.69 -27.84
CA ASP A 197 17.68 27.58 -27.00
C ASP A 197 17.02 27.95 -25.65
N THR A 198 17.27 27.16 -24.60
CA THR A 198 17.14 27.61 -23.21
C THR A 198 18.49 28.23 -22.83
N GLY A 199 18.48 29.52 -22.46
CA GLY A 199 19.70 30.14 -21.95
C GLY A 199 20.23 29.31 -20.78
N ASP A 200 21.47 28.83 -20.89
CA ASP A 200 22.17 27.97 -19.92
C ASP A 200 21.84 28.38 -18.48
N ALA A 201 20.87 27.71 -17.85
CA ALA A 201 20.75 27.72 -16.41
C ALA A 201 21.99 26.98 -15.90
N ALA A 202 22.96 27.72 -15.39
CA ALA A 202 24.20 27.14 -14.90
C ALA A 202 23.85 26.13 -13.79
N SER A 203 24.13 24.84 -14.03
CA SER A 203 24.02 23.83 -12.99
C SER A 203 24.92 24.24 -11.83
N LEU A 204 24.32 24.33 -10.64
CA LEU A 204 25.06 24.69 -9.44
C LEU A 204 26.04 23.55 -9.08
N GLY A 205 27.14 23.92 -8.42
CA GLY A 205 28.19 22.98 -8.00
C GLY A 205 27.71 21.94 -6.96
N PRO A 206 28.60 21.08 -6.44
CA PRO A 206 28.23 20.10 -5.43
C PRO A 206 27.64 20.81 -4.20
N MET A 207 26.48 20.33 -3.74
CA MET A 207 25.75 20.90 -2.61
C MET A 207 25.78 19.96 -1.42
N THR A 208 25.64 20.53 -0.22
CA THR A 208 25.08 19.81 0.92
C THR A 208 23.56 19.93 0.84
N TRP A 209 22.88 18.80 0.96
CA TRP A 209 21.43 18.69 0.92
C TRP A 209 20.88 18.49 2.32
N TRP A 210 19.71 19.06 2.57
CA TRP A 210 18.89 18.84 3.76
C TRP A 210 17.50 18.40 3.31
N LEU A 211 17.19 17.13 3.55
CA LEU A 211 15.90 16.51 3.33
C LEU A 211 15.16 16.47 4.68
N HIS A 212 13.96 17.04 4.74
CA HIS A 212 13.25 17.27 5.99
C HIS A 212 11.80 16.75 5.90
N PHE A 213 11.48 15.76 6.74
CA PHE A 213 10.15 15.17 6.85
C PHE A 213 9.40 15.80 8.02
N VAL A 214 8.26 16.40 7.73
CA VAL A 214 7.51 17.20 8.70
C VAL A 214 6.04 16.83 8.71
N SER A 215 5.49 16.66 9.91
CA SER A 215 4.06 16.64 10.16
C SER A 215 3.76 17.20 11.56
N GLU A 216 2.51 17.09 12.02
CA GLU A 216 2.18 17.41 13.42
C GLU A 216 3.00 16.54 14.41
N LEU A 217 3.32 15.31 14.01
CA LEU A 217 3.94 14.29 14.86
C LEU A 217 5.33 13.84 14.37
N THR A 218 5.83 14.34 13.24
CA THR A 218 7.12 13.97 12.66
C THR A 218 8.00 15.19 12.42
N ASP A 219 9.28 15.06 12.76
CA ASP A 219 10.33 16.06 12.53
C ASP A 219 11.65 15.30 12.29
N VAL A 220 11.91 14.90 11.04
CA VAL A 220 13.11 14.10 10.71
C VAL A 220 13.97 14.84 9.70
N SER A 221 15.20 15.16 10.09
CA SER A 221 16.17 15.86 9.24
C SER A 221 17.30 14.93 8.79
N ILE A 222 17.55 14.90 7.49
CA ILE A 222 18.62 14.13 6.86
C ILE A 222 19.54 15.08 6.11
N TYR A 223 20.83 15.03 6.40
CA TYR A 223 21.86 15.79 5.70
C TYR A 223 22.74 14.86 4.86
N THR A 224 22.94 15.15 3.59
CA THR A 224 23.74 14.33 2.67
C THR A 224 24.41 15.18 1.60
N THR A 225 25.50 14.69 1.01
CA THR A 225 26.09 15.27 -0.22
C THR A 225 25.64 14.55 -1.48
N GLU A 226 24.93 13.43 -1.33
CA GLU A 226 24.41 12.64 -2.44
C GLU A 226 23.12 13.25 -3.01
N GLN A 227 22.77 12.86 -4.23
CA GLN A 227 21.56 13.28 -4.95
C GLN A 227 20.40 12.29 -4.83
N SER A 228 20.57 11.30 -3.95
CA SER A 228 19.49 10.44 -3.51
C SER A 228 19.66 10.02 -2.07
N TRP A 229 18.57 9.57 -1.47
CA TRP A 229 18.56 8.98 -0.14
C TRP A 229 17.49 7.90 -0.03
N THR A 230 17.86 6.77 0.55
CA THR A 230 16.95 5.69 0.95
C THR A 230 17.10 5.50 2.44
N ALA A 231 15.99 5.56 3.17
CA ALA A 231 15.99 5.36 4.60
C ALA A 231 16.32 3.90 4.96
N ASP A 232 16.91 3.70 6.13
CA ASP A 232 16.89 2.38 6.75
C ASP A 232 15.45 1.99 7.17
N GLU A 233 15.22 0.68 7.33
CA GLU A 233 13.89 0.13 7.62
C GLU A 233 13.27 0.73 8.89
N GLU A 234 14.07 0.88 9.96
CA GLU A 234 13.61 1.41 11.25
C GLU A 234 13.10 2.85 11.12
N THR A 235 13.84 3.68 10.40
CA THR A 235 13.52 5.10 10.19
C THR A 235 12.29 5.27 9.33
N TRP A 236 12.22 4.52 8.23
CA TRP A 236 11.10 4.61 7.33
C TRP A 236 9.81 4.14 8.01
N LEU A 237 9.86 3.00 8.71
CA LEU A 237 8.71 2.52 9.47
C LEU A 237 8.32 3.52 10.56
N GLY A 238 9.28 4.17 11.23
CA GLY A 238 9.01 5.24 12.18
C GLY A 238 8.23 6.40 11.57
N ILE A 239 8.67 6.91 10.42
CA ILE A 239 7.97 7.98 9.69
C ILE A 239 6.59 7.50 9.22
N ALA A 240 6.50 6.36 8.54
CA ALA A 240 5.26 5.85 7.96
C ALA A 240 4.23 5.52 9.04
N ALA A 241 4.63 4.82 10.11
CA ALA A 241 3.74 4.45 11.20
C ALA A 241 3.23 5.68 11.97
N THR A 242 4.08 6.69 12.18
CA THR A 242 3.68 7.96 12.82
C THR A 242 2.61 8.71 12.02
N ASN A 243 2.66 8.61 10.69
CA ASN A 243 1.79 9.36 9.78
C ASN A 243 0.64 8.53 9.19
N ALA A 244 0.39 7.33 9.71
CA ALA A 244 -0.65 6.44 9.21
C ALA A 244 -2.05 7.08 9.19
N GLY A 245 -2.67 7.13 8.01
CA GLY A 245 -3.93 7.81 7.76
C GLY A 245 -3.83 9.33 7.65
N GLY A 246 -2.62 9.86 7.47
CA GLY A 246 -2.33 11.28 7.34
C GLY A 246 -1.32 11.58 6.23
N THR A 247 -0.69 12.74 6.32
CA THR A 247 0.29 13.23 5.35
C THR A 247 1.59 13.59 6.08
N VAL A 248 2.72 13.27 5.47
CA VAL A 248 4.03 13.83 5.81
C VAL A 248 4.50 14.72 4.68
N THR A 249 4.91 15.93 5.02
CA THR A 249 5.50 16.91 4.10
C THR A 249 6.99 16.63 3.99
N VAL A 250 7.54 16.69 2.78
CA VAL A 250 8.96 16.50 2.51
C VAL A 250 9.53 17.76 1.87
N GLU A 251 10.40 18.44 2.59
CA GLU A 251 11.11 19.62 2.14
C GLU A 251 12.52 19.23 1.71
N LEU A 252 13.04 19.86 0.66
CA LEU A 252 14.41 19.65 0.18
C LEU A 252 15.11 20.99 -0.01
N TYR A 253 16.23 21.14 0.68
CA TYR A 253 17.10 22.31 0.61
C TYR A 253 18.48 21.90 0.13
N GLY A 254 19.14 22.76 -0.64
CA GLY A 254 20.51 22.55 -1.10
C GLY A 254 21.34 23.82 -0.92
N THR A 255 22.60 23.69 -0.51
CA THR A 255 23.52 24.83 -0.41
C THR A 255 24.97 24.45 -0.70
N ASP A 256 25.70 25.34 -1.34
CA ASP A 256 27.16 25.28 -1.46
C ASP A 256 27.88 26.24 -0.49
N GLY A 257 27.12 26.85 0.43
CA GLY A 257 27.58 27.87 1.38
C GLY A 257 27.55 29.30 0.84
N ALA A 258 27.43 29.50 -0.47
CA ALA A 258 27.27 30.81 -1.10
C ALA A 258 25.86 31.00 -1.68
N THR A 259 25.31 29.94 -2.27
CA THR A 259 23.97 29.86 -2.84
C THR A 259 23.18 28.83 -2.07
N ALA A 260 21.96 29.17 -1.67
CA ALA A 260 21.04 28.24 -1.03
C ALA A 260 19.71 28.20 -1.80
N VAL A 261 19.19 27.01 -2.02
CA VAL A 261 17.96 26.76 -2.77
C VAL A 261 17.00 25.89 -1.98
N GLN A 262 15.72 26.04 -2.29
CA GLN A 262 14.64 25.18 -1.80
C GLN A 262 13.88 24.62 -2.99
N ALA A 263 13.73 23.30 -3.03
CA ALA A 263 12.89 22.65 -4.02
C ALA A 263 11.40 22.82 -3.70
N GLU A 264 10.54 22.54 -4.67
CA GLU A 264 9.10 22.40 -4.42
C GLU A 264 8.86 21.39 -3.28
N THR A 265 7.86 21.62 -2.45
CA THR A 265 7.57 20.73 -1.31
C THR A 265 6.75 19.54 -1.79
N LEU A 266 7.09 18.32 -1.35
CA LEU A 266 6.28 17.13 -1.64
C LEU A 266 5.35 16.80 -0.47
N GLU A 267 4.15 16.32 -0.77
CA GLU A 267 3.26 15.66 0.18
C GLU A 267 3.27 14.14 -0.07
N ILE A 268 3.52 13.36 0.98
CA ILE A 268 3.35 11.91 0.97
C ILE A 268 2.17 11.57 1.86
N LYS A 269 1.14 10.95 1.28
CA LYS A 269 0.05 10.36 2.05
C LYS A 269 0.44 8.96 2.48
N VAL A 270 0.14 8.62 3.73
CA VAL A 270 0.34 7.27 4.26
C VAL A 270 -1.03 6.68 4.58
N SER A 271 -1.43 5.63 3.90
CA SER A 271 -2.67 4.90 4.18
C SER A 271 -2.59 4.22 5.56
N ARG A 272 -3.74 3.93 6.17
CA ARG A 272 -3.79 3.18 7.44
C ARG A 272 -3.52 1.69 7.26
N PHE A 273 -3.69 1.20 6.04
CA PHE A 273 -3.64 -0.20 5.71
C PHE A 273 -2.19 -0.72 5.56
N ASP A 274 -1.98 -1.95 6.00
CA ASP A 274 -0.78 -2.72 5.73
C ASP A 274 -1.05 -3.62 4.50
N ALA A 275 -0.37 -3.32 3.39
CA ALA A 275 -0.42 -4.14 2.19
C ALA A 275 0.03 -5.58 2.45
N ARG A 276 -0.70 -6.52 1.87
CA ARG A 276 -0.52 -7.97 2.08
C ARG A 276 -0.41 -8.69 0.75
N GLY A 277 0.03 -9.95 0.83
CA GLY A 277 0.18 -10.81 -0.32
C GLY A 277 1.52 -10.61 -1.02
N SER A 278 1.57 -11.00 -2.29
CA SER A 278 2.75 -10.83 -3.14
C SER A 278 2.35 -10.32 -4.51
N ILE A 279 3.30 -9.73 -5.22
CA ILE A 279 3.15 -9.38 -6.63
C ILE A 279 4.05 -10.31 -7.44
N VAL A 280 3.44 -11.13 -8.28
CA VAL A 280 4.13 -11.98 -9.25
C VAL A 280 4.16 -11.27 -10.58
N TYR A 281 5.35 -11.09 -11.15
CA TYR A 281 5.54 -10.41 -12.42
C TYR A 281 6.47 -11.21 -13.33
N TRP A 282 6.35 -10.97 -14.62
CA TRP A 282 7.21 -11.57 -15.63
C TRP A 282 8.43 -10.68 -15.88
N SER A 283 9.62 -11.27 -15.86
CA SER A 283 10.86 -10.60 -16.24
C SER A 283 11.39 -11.18 -17.54
N THR A 284 11.64 -10.32 -18.53
CA THR A 284 12.24 -10.74 -19.81
C THR A 284 13.68 -11.24 -19.61
N SER A 285 14.40 -10.66 -18.65
CA SER A 285 15.77 -11.02 -18.31
C SER A 285 15.85 -12.38 -17.63
N ALA A 286 14.92 -12.67 -16.70
CA ALA A 286 14.81 -13.99 -16.05
C ALA A 286 14.13 -15.04 -16.95
N ALA A 287 13.48 -14.59 -18.03
CA ALA A 287 12.65 -15.39 -18.92
C ALA A 287 11.60 -16.24 -18.17
N GLY A 288 11.01 -15.66 -17.11
CA GLY A 288 9.99 -16.29 -16.29
C GLY A 288 9.53 -15.39 -15.14
N PHE A 289 8.96 -15.99 -14.09
CA PHE A 289 8.28 -15.26 -13.03
C PHE A 289 9.17 -14.95 -11.83
N MET A 290 9.14 -13.69 -11.45
CA MET A 290 9.65 -13.18 -10.19
C MET A 290 8.47 -12.93 -9.24
N GLN A 291 8.72 -12.92 -7.94
CA GLN A 291 7.73 -12.60 -6.91
C GLN A 291 8.33 -11.61 -5.92
N VAL A 292 7.56 -10.59 -5.57
CA VAL A 292 7.83 -9.69 -4.43
C VAL A 292 6.74 -9.94 -3.40
N PRO A 293 7.01 -10.69 -2.32
CA PRO A 293 6.19 -10.61 -1.13
C PRO A 293 6.21 -9.15 -0.66
N TYR A 294 5.03 -8.55 -0.45
CA TYR A 294 5.00 -7.13 -0.15
C TYR A 294 5.77 -6.85 1.14
N GLY A 295 6.70 -5.90 1.10
CA GLY A 295 7.62 -5.64 2.20
C GLY A 295 8.98 -6.35 2.12
N GLN A 296 9.18 -7.30 1.19
CA GLN A 296 10.36 -8.15 1.12
C GLN A 296 11.09 -8.04 -0.23
N ALA A 297 12.31 -8.61 -0.30
CA ALA A 297 13.09 -8.65 -1.52
C ALA A 297 12.40 -9.47 -2.62
N ALA A 298 12.57 -9.07 -3.88
CA ALA A 298 12.17 -9.92 -5.01
C ALA A 298 12.94 -11.24 -5.01
N GLU A 299 12.24 -12.33 -5.34
CA GLU A 299 12.83 -13.65 -5.52
C GLU A 299 12.35 -14.32 -6.81
N SER A 300 13.13 -15.29 -7.29
CA SER A 300 12.70 -16.14 -8.41
C SER A 300 11.58 -17.08 -7.94
N PHE A 301 10.48 -17.09 -8.68
CA PHE A 301 9.35 -17.95 -8.41
C PHE A 301 9.32 -19.15 -9.37
N LEU A 302 9.37 -18.88 -10.67
CA LEU A 302 9.40 -19.87 -11.75
C LEU A 302 10.15 -19.23 -12.92
N ALA A 303 11.48 -19.11 -12.84
CA ALA A 303 12.28 -18.56 -13.93
C ALA A 303 12.78 -19.67 -14.88
N TYR A 304 13.44 -19.25 -15.96
CA TYR A 304 13.96 -20.17 -16.96
C TYR A 304 15.02 -21.11 -16.38
N GLU A 305 15.82 -20.66 -15.41
CA GLU A 305 16.88 -21.47 -14.81
C GLU A 305 16.34 -22.69 -14.04
N GLU A 306 15.16 -22.56 -13.41
CA GLU A 306 14.53 -23.66 -12.68
C GLU A 306 13.71 -24.57 -13.58
N THR A 307 13.05 -24.02 -14.60
CA THR A 307 12.06 -24.76 -15.40
C THR A 307 12.57 -25.23 -16.75
N GLY A 308 13.64 -24.60 -17.28
CA GLY A 308 14.15 -24.84 -18.63
C GLY A 308 13.26 -24.32 -19.76
N HIS A 309 12.21 -23.55 -19.43
CA HIS A 309 11.21 -23.06 -20.39
C HIS A 309 10.92 -21.58 -20.16
N CYS A 310 10.74 -20.82 -21.24
CA CYS A 310 10.22 -19.46 -21.15
C CYS A 310 8.74 -19.53 -20.79
N MET A 311 8.29 -18.74 -19.82
CA MET A 311 6.90 -18.65 -19.41
C MET A 311 6.51 -17.18 -19.38
N GLY A 312 5.38 -16.83 -19.99
CA GLY A 312 4.81 -15.48 -19.99
C GLY A 312 3.33 -15.51 -19.67
N CYS A 313 2.58 -14.48 -20.10
CA CYS A 313 1.13 -14.31 -19.95
C CYS A 313 0.52 -15.17 -18.83
N HIS A 314 0.41 -14.64 -17.61
CA HIS A 314 -0.02 -15.41 -16.45
C HIS A 314 -1.24 -14.81 -15.74
N SER A 315 -1.86 -15.66 -14.92
CA SER A 315 -2.94 -15.30 -14.00
C SER A 315 -2.86 -16.21 -12.78
N VAL A 316 -3.27 -15.70 -11.61
CA VAL A 316 -3.22 -16.44 -10.36
C VAL A 316 -4.64 -16.65 -9.84
N SER A 317 -4.93 -17.85 -9.35
CA SER A 317 -6.18 -18.18 -8.65
C SER A 317 -6.08 -17.81 -7.17
N ARG A 318 -7.20 -17.38 -6.59
CA ARG A 318 -7.39 -17.24 -5.14
C ARG A 318 -7.25 -18.57 -4.38
N THR A 319 -7.28 -19.70 -5.08
CA THR A 319 -7.09 -21.04 -4.52
C THR A 319 -5.66 -21.57 -4.65
N GLY A 320 -4.68 -20.71 -4.98
CA GLY A 320 -3.25 -21.06 -4.92
C GLY A 320 -2.71 -21.77 -6.16
N TYR A 321 -3.17 -21.39 -7.36
CA TYR A 321 -2.64 -21.85 -8.64
C TYR A 321 -2.15 -20.69 -9.49
N ILE A 322 -1.12 -20.91 -10.29
CA ILE A 322 -0.72 -20.00 -11.37
C ILE A 322 -0.93 -20.71 -12.70
N ALA A 323 -1.65 -20.07 -13.62
CA ALA A 323 -1.78 -20.50 -15.00
C ALA A 323 -0.99 -19.55 -15.89
N PHE A 324 -0.20 -20.10 -16.82
CA PHE A 324 0.74 -19.35 -17.64
C PHE A 324 0.89 -19.97 -19.03
N THR A 325 1.59 -19.30 -19.93
CA THR A 325 1.78 -19.77 -21.31
C THR A 325 3.25 -20.09 -21.55
N TYR A 326 3.53 -21.35 -21.90
CA TYR A 326 4.88 -21.82 -22.20
C TYR A 326 5.36 -21.39 -23.58
N ALA A 327 6.64 -21.03 -23.68
CA ALA A 327 7.35 -20.75 -24.93
C ALA A 327 6.80 -19.56 -25.74
N GLY A 328 6.22 -18.56 -25.07
CA GLY A 328 5.76 -17.31 -25.68
C GLY A 328 4.33 -17.37 -26.21
N GLY A 329 3.94 -16.35 -26.98
CA GLY A 329 2.60 -16.27 -27.58
C GLY A 329 2.25 -17.50 -28.43
N ASP A 330 0.98 -17.87 -28.41
CA ASP A 330 0.40 -19.11 -28.95
C ASP A 330 0.96 -20.40 -28.34
N GLY A 331 1.64 -20.29 -27.21
CA GLY A 331 2.16 -21.39 -26.44
C GLY A 331 1.10 -22.26 -25.77
N GLN A 332 1.56 -23.33 -25.12
CA GLN A 332 0.69 -24.25 -24.36
C GLN A 332 0.40 -23.69 -22.96
N LEU A 333 -0.83 -23.95 -22.49
CA LEU A 333 -1.25 -23.72 -21.10
C LEU A 333 -0.40 -24.57 -20.16
N GLY A 334 0.31 -23.91 -19.25
CA GLY A 334 0.90 -24.50 -18.06
C GLY A 334 0.12 -24.10 -16.81
N VAL A 335 0.11 -24.99 -15.82
CA VAL A 335 -0.47 -24.71 -14.51
C VAL A 335 0.40 -25.29 -13.43
N ASN A 336 0.79 -24.48 -12.44
CA ASN A 336 1.51 -24.92 -11.25
C ASN A 336 0.76 -24.52 -9.98
N LYS A 337 1.03 -25.22 -8.88
CA LYS A 337 0.63 -24.77 -7.54
C LYS A 337 1.53 -23.64 -7.07
N MET A 338 0.94 -22.67 -6.38
CA MET A 338 1.70 -21.55 -5.84
C MET A 338 2.59 -21.94 -4.66
N GLU A 339 2.08 -22.78 -3.76
CA GLU A 339 2.73 -23.15 -2.49
C GLU A 339 4.08 -23.87 -2.68
N ASP A 340 4.10 -24.89 -3.54
CA ASP A 340 5.26 -25.79 -3.70
C ASP A 340 5.80 -25.82 -5.13
N ARG A 341 5.25 -24.98 -6.02
CA ARG A 341 5.64 -24.84 -7.43
C ARG A 341 5.46 -26.12 -8.25
N SER A 342 4.75 -27.12 -7.73
CA SER A 342 4.54 -28.40 -8.42
C SER A 342 3.67 -28.23 -9.67
N GLU A 343 4.04 -28.93 -10.74
CA GLU A 343 3.33 -28.93 -12.02
C GLU A 343 1.98 -29.66 -11.89
N VAL A 344 0.93 -29.02 -12.40
CA VAL A 344 -0.42 -29.56 -12.53
C VAL A 344 -0.73 -29.86 -13.99
N ILE A 345 -0.40 -28.92 -14.89
CA ILE A 345 -0.33 -29.15 -16.33
C ILE A 345 1.11 -28.87 -16.77
N PRO A 346 1.93 -29.91 -17.01
CA PRO A 346 3.33 -29.75 -17.40
C PRO A 346 3.47 -29.38 -18.89
N PHE A 347 4.68 -28.96 -19.27
CA PHE A 347 5.01 -28.70 -20.66
C PHE A 347 4.74 -29.91 -21.57
N GLY A 348 4.09 -29.69 -22.71
CA GLY A 348 3.74 -30.74 -23.66
C GLY A 348 2.36 -31.37 -23.45
N GLU A 349 1.70 -31.15 -22.31
CA GLU A 349 0.40 -31.76 -21.99
C GLU A 349 -0.80 -30.79 -22.10
N GLY A 350 -0.54 -29.48 -22.10
CA GLY A 350 -1.58 -28.44 -22.22
C GLY A 350 -2.03 -28.16 -23.65
N ALA A 351 -3.26 -27.65 -23.79
CA ALA A 351 -3.74 -27.03 -25.02
C ALA A 351 -3.15 -25.62 -25.19
N ASN A 352 -3.20 -25.05 -26.40
CA ASN A 352 -2.75 -23.68 -26.63
C ASN A 352 -3.65 -22.66 -25.92
N ALA A 353 -3.04 -21.66 -25.28
CA ALA A 353 -3.75 -20.60 -24.56
C ALA A 353 -2.85 -19.38 -24.38
N ASN A 354 -3.39 -18.18 -24.61
CA ASN A 354 -2.70 -16.91 -24.41
C ASN A 354 -3.12 -16.26 -23.08
N PHE A 355 -4.33 -15.71 -23.03
CA PHE A 355 -4.88 -15.09 -21.82
C PHE A 355 -5.70 -16.07 -21.01
N LYS A 356 -5.77 -15.87 -19.68
CA LYS A 356 -6.61 -16.68 -18.81
C LYS A 356 -7.13 -15.89 -17.62
N THR A 357 -8.23 -16.35 -17.06
CA THR A 357 -8.79 -15.88 -15.80
C THR A 357 -9.49 -17.01 -15.05
N TRP A 358 -9.63 -16.87 -13.73
CA TRP A 358 -10.15 -17.89 -12.83
C TRP A 358 -11.50 -17.50 -12.28
N SER A 359 -12.40 -18.46 -12.09
CA SER A 359 -13.57 -18.20 -11.24
C SER A 359 -13.10 -17.89 -9.81
N PRO A 360 -13.83 -17.07 -9.03
CA PRO A 360 -13.39 -16.69 -7.68
C PRO A 360 -13.21 -17.86 -6.72
N ASP A 361 -13.96 -18.93 -6.91
CA ASP A 361 -13.86 -20.18 -6.14
C ASP A 361 -12.77 -21.14 -6.66
N GLY A 362 -12.05 -20.75 -7.72
CA GLY A 362 -11.00 -21.52 -8.37
C GLY A 362 -11.48 -22.79 -9.08
N SER A 363 -12.79 -23.04 -9.19
CA SER A 363 -13.34 -24.26 -9.79
C SER A 363 -13.30 -24.26 -11.32
N ARG A 364 -13.13 -23.08 -11.94
CA ARG A 364 -13.07 -22.88 -13.38
C ARG A 364 -11.89 -22.01 -13.77
N LEU A 365 -11.39 -22.25 -14.98
CA LEU A 365 -10.49 -21.37 -15.71
C LEU A 365 -11.15 -21.06 -17.07
N ILE A 366 -11.09 -19.81 -17.51
CA ILE A 366 -11.33 -19.44 -18.91
C ILE A 366 -9.98 -19.13 -19.53
N SER A 367 -9.73 -19.64 -20.73
CA SER A 367 -8.57 -19.26 -21.54
C SER A 367 -8.98 -18.74 -22.91
N THR A 368 -8.15 -17.87 -23.49
CA THR A 368 -8.28 -17.40 -24.87
C THR A 368 -7.23 -18.06 -25.77
N TYR A 369 -7.63 -18.46 -26.98
CA TYR A 369 -6.71 -18.79 -28.06
C TYR A 369 -7.33 -18.44 -29.43
N GLN A 370 -6.67 -17.59 -30.21
CA GLN A 370 -7.12 -17.15 -31.55
C GLN A 370 -8.55 -16.57 -31.53
N GLY A 371 -8.81 -15.68 -30.57
CA GLY A 371 -10.10 -15.03 -30.39
C GLY A 371 -11.21 -15.92 -29.81
N ARG A 372 -10.91 -17.19 -29.45
CA ARG A 372 -11.88 -18.15 -28.90
C ARG A 372 -11.69 -18.36 -27.41
N LEU A 373 -12.80 -18.44 -26.68
CA LEU A 373 -12.80 -18.68 -25.24
C LEU A 373 -13.07 -20.16 -24.94
N THR A 374 -12.22 -20.79 -24.13
CA THR A 374 -12.40 -22.19 -23.66
C THR A 374 -12.61 -22.20 -22.16
N LEU A 375 -13.63 -22.92 -21.69
CA LEU A 375 -13.87 -23.18 -20.27
C LEU A 375 -13.20 -24.49 -19.85
N TRP A 376 -12.55 -24.49 -18.69
CA TRP A 376 -11.88 -25.65 -18.11
C TRP A 376 -12.41 -25.95 -16.71
N ASP A 377 -12.53 -27.23 -16.39
CA ASP A 377 -12.75 -27.71 -15.02
C ASP A 377 -11.39 -27.88 -14.33
N THR A 378 -11.16 -27.20 -13.21
CA THR A 378 -9.84 -27.20 -12.54
C THR A 378 -9.63 -28.41 -11.62
N ALA A 379 -10.68 -29.19 -11.34
CA ALA A 379 -10.57 -30.43 -10.58
C ALA A 379 -10.05 -31.58 -11.45
N THR A 380 -10.42 -31.59 -12.73
CA THR A 380 -10.07 -32.64 -13.70
C THR A 380 -9.13 -32.18 -14.79
N TRP A 381 -8.94 -30.87 -14.94
CA TRP A 381 -8.19 -30.20 -16.02
C TRP A 381 -8.68 -30.57 -17.42
N GLN A 382 -9.98 -30.85 -17.54
CA GLN A 382 -10.63 -31.14 -18.81
C GLN A 382 -11.35 -29.90 -19.34
N SER A 383 -11.31 -29.73 -20.66
CA SER A 383 -12.11 -28.71 -21.34
C SER A 383 -13.60 -29.07 -21.22
N LEU A 384 -14.40 -28.11 -20.76
CA LEU A 384 -15.86 -28.20 -20.70
C LEU A 384 -16.52 -27.71 -22.02
N GLY A 385 -15.74 -27.07 -22.89
CA GLY A 385 -16.16 -26.60 -24.20
C GLY A 385 -15.75 -25.16 -24.50
N GLU A 386 -16.07 -24.74 -25.72
CA GLU A 386 -15.93 -23.35 -26.17
C GLU A 386 -17.10 -22.51 -25.63
N ILE A 387 -16.80 -21.33 -25.07
CA ILE A 387 -17.81 -20.34 -24.70
C ILE A 387 -18.16 -19.57 -25.99
N PRO A 388 -19.41 -19.66 -26.49
CA PRO A 388 -19.76 -19.07 -27.77
C PRO A 388 -19.80 -17.55 -27.68
N ILE A 389 -19.01 -16.89 -28.52
CA ILE A 389 -19.00 -15.44 -28.72
C ILE A 389 -19.20 -15.16 -30.21
N ASP A 390 -20.06 -14.20 -30.53
CA ASP A 390 -20.20 -13.70 -31.90
C ASP A 390 -19.01 -12.77 -32.21
N GLY A 391 -18.04 -13.26 -32.99
CA GLY A 391 -16.82 -12.53 -33.33
C GLY A 391 -15.57 -13.10 -32.64
N THR A 392 -14.66 -12.22 -32.24
CA THR A 392 -13.42 -12.60 -31.53
C THR A 392 -13.35 -11.92 -30.16
N ALA A 393 -12.86 -12.66 -29.16
CA ALA A 393 -12.71 -12.19 -27.79
C ALA A 393 -11.34 -12.54 -27.20
N THR A 394 -10.79 -11.63 -26.39
CA THR A 394 -9.49 -11.79 -25.71
C THR A 394 -9.44 -11.03 -24.38
N HIS A 395 -8.31 -11.05 -23.67
CA HIS A 395 -8.05 -10.32 -22.42
C HIS A 395 -9.17 -10.48 -21.37
N VAL A 396 -9.43 -11.72 -20.98
CA VAL A 396 -10.49 -12.06 -20.03
C VAL A 396 -10.10 -11.75 -18.58
N ASP A 397 -11.06 -11.31 -17.77
CA ASP A 397 -10.94 -11.20 -16.32
C ASP A 397 -12.26 -11.47 -15.59
N TRP A 398 -12.29 -12.42 -14.67
CA TRP A 398 -13.49 -12.83 -13.95
C TRP A 398 -13.74 -11.86 -12.78
N SER A 399 -14.99 -11.40 -12.66
CA SER A 399 -15.43 -10.60 -11.51
C SER A 399 -15.24 -11.35 -10.19
N PRO A 400 -14.93 -10.64 -9.08
CA PRO A 400 -14.68 -11.26 -7.79
C PRO A 400 -15.92 -11.92 -7.17
N ASP A 401 -17.13 -11.57 -7.61
CA ASP A 401 -18.39 -12.19 -7.18
C ASP A 401 -18.81 -13.38 -8.07
N GLY A 402 -18.10 -13.60 -9.18
CA GLY A 402 -18.28 -14.73 -10.09
C GLY A 402 -19.40 -14.54 -11.10
N THR A 403 -20.08 -13.40 -11.11
CA THR A 403 -21.30 -13.18 -11.90
C THR A 403 -21.03 -12.70 -13.34
N GLN A 404 -19.82 -12.20 -13.60
CA GLN A 404 -19.43 -11.61 -14.89
C GLN A 404 -17.96 -11.91 -15.25
N VAL A 405 -17.64 -11.84 -16.54
CA VAL A 405 -16.28 -11.87 -17.07
C VAL A 405 -16.07 -10.63 -17.95
N ALA A 406 -15.15 -9.77 -17.58
CA ALA A 406 -14.69 -8.67 -18.43
C ALA A 406 -13.84 -9.25 -19.56
N LEU A 407 -13.97 -8.70 -20.76
CA LEU A 407 -13.24 -9.15 -21.93
C LEU A 407 -13.14 -8.04 -22.97
N VAL A 408 -12.24 -8.23 -23.93
CA VAL A 408 -12.13 -7.37 -25.10
C VAL A 408 -12.81 -8.04 -26.27
N LEU A 409 -13.75 -7.35 -26.90
CA LEU A 409 -14.32 -7.75 -28.19
C LEU A 409 -13.57 -7.06 -29.32
N THR A 410 -13.24 -7.83 -30.35
CA THR A 410 -12.65 -7.34 -31.60
C THR A 410 -13.44 -7.90 -32.79
N ASP A 411 -13.31 -7.28 -33.96
CA ASP A 411 -13.88 -7.84 -35.19
C ASP A 411 -13.09 -9.10 -35.59
N GLU A 412 -11.83 -8.93 -36.02
CA GLU A 412 -10.87 -9.99 -36.28
C GLU A 412 -9.45 -9.51 -35.88
N HIS A 413 -8.61 -10.41 -35.38
CA HIS A 413 -7.19 -10.14 -35.13
C HIS A 413 -6.32 -11.36 -35.43
N THR A 414 -5.02 -11.13 -35.63
CA THR A 414 -4.06 -12.22 -35.91
C THR A 414 -3.50 -12.82 -34.63
N TRP A 415 -3.24 -11.99 -33.61
CA TRP A 415 -2.68 -12.40 -32.33
C TRP A 415 -3.52 -11.87 -31.18
N ASP A 416 -3.74 -12.69 -30.15
CA ASP A 416 -4.62 -12.33 -29.04
C ASP A 416 -4.09 -11.10 -28.25
N TRP A 417 -2.80 -10.78 -28.37
CA TRP A 417 -2.10 -9.67 -27.67
C TRP A 417 -1.82 -8.45 -28.55
N SER A 418 -2.02 -8.53 -29.88
CA SER A 418 -1.72 -7.45 -30.83
C SER A 418 -2.87 -7.28 -31.81
N PHE A 419 -3.64 -6.22 -31.56
CA PHE A 419 -4.79 -5.80 -32.36
C PHE A 419 -5.10 -4.33 -32.14
N THR A 420 -6.01 -3.81 -32.96
CA THR A 420 -6.63 -2.48 -32.82
C THR A 420 -8.16 -2.60 -32.79
N GLY A 421 -8.85 -1.54 -32.34
CA GLY A 421 -10.31 -1.50 -32.32
C GLY A 421 -10.96 -2.39 -31.26
N GLY A 422 -10.23 -2.74 -30.20
CA GLY A 422 -10.76 -3.44 -29.05
C GLY A 422 -11.81 -2.63 -28.30
N ARG A 423 -12.83 -3.32 -27.78
CA ARG A 423 -13.92 -2.75 -26.99
C ARG A 423 -14.06 -3.51 -25.67
N ILE A 424 -14.25 -2.78 -24.57
CA ILE A 424 -14.42 -3.40 -23.26
C ILE A 424 -15.87 -3.85 -23.11
N ALA A 425 -16.06 -5.12 -22.79
CA ALA A 425 -17.37 -5.72 -22.58
C ALA A 425 -17.38 -6.60 -21.33
N VAL A 426 -18.59 -6.89 -20.84
CA VAL A 426 -18.84 -7.87 -19.78
C VAL A 426 -19.71 -9.00 -20.31
N LEU A 427 -19.32 -10.24 -19.98
CA LEU A 427 -20.03 -11.47 -20.29
C LEU A 427 -20.72 -11.99 -19.02
N PRO A 428 -22.07 -12.04 -18.97
CA PRO A 428 -22.78 -12.58 -17.83
C PRO A 428 -22.53 -14.08 -17.64
N VAL A 429 -22.35 -14.51 -16.39
CA VAL A 429 -22.28 -15.91 -15.98
C VAL A 429 -23.67 -16.32 -15.45
N LEU A 430 -24.34 -17.25 -16.14
CA LEU A 430 -25.75 -17.59 -15.89
C LEU A 430 -25.95 -18.78 -14.93
N GLY A 431 -24.86 -19.38 -14.46
CA GLY A 431 -24.86 -20.61 -13.66
C GLY A 431 -24.72 -21.87 -14.52
N ASP A 432 -24.45 -23.01 -13.89
CA ASP A 432 -24.29 -24.32 -14.53
C ASP A 432 -23.32 -24.30 -15.74
N ASP A 433 -22.20 -23.58 -15.61
CA ASP A 433 -21.18 -23.42 -16.66
C ASP A 433 -21.71 -22.78 -17.97
N THR A 434 -22.76 -21.96 -17.87
CA THR A 434 -23.34 -21.23 -19.01
C THR A 434 -23.13 -19.71 -18.94
N PHE A 435 -23.08 -19.09 -20.11
CA PHE A 435 -22.76 -17.66 -20.28
C PHE A 435 -23.81 -16.96 -21.13
N GLY A 436 -24.02 -15.68 -20.87
CA GLY A 436 -24.92 -14.81 -21.61
C GLY A 436 -24.33 -14.29 -22.92
N VAL A 437 -24.88 -13.18 -23.40
CA VAL A 437 -24.33 -12.43 -24.53
C VAL A 437 -23.48 -11.29 -23.97
N PRO A 438 -22.28 -11.02 -24.52
CA PRO A 438 -21.48 -9.87 -24.12
C PRO A 438 -22.24 -8.54 -24.21
N VAL A 439 -22.06 -7.68 -23.22
CA VAL A 439 -22.58 -6.30 -23.18
C VAL A 439 -21.39 -5.36 -23.24
N ILE A 440 -21.32 -4.53 -24.29
CA ILE A 440 -20.26 -3.52 -24.44
C ILE A 440 -20.46 -2.44 -23.37
N LEU A 441 -19.43 -2.21 -22.56
CA LEU A 441 -19.39 -1.13 -21.58
C LEU A 441 -18.68 0.11 -22.13
N TYR A 442 -17.64 -0.10 -22.94
CA TYR A 442 -16.87 0.98 -23.54
C TYR A 442 -16.44 0.65 -24.97
N GLU A 443 -16.75 1.58 -25.87
CA GLU A 443 -16.29 1.62 -27.26
C GLU A 443 -15.79 3.03 -27.51
N ALA A 444 -14.49 3.14 -27.78
CA ALA A 444 -13.83 4.42 -27.98
C ALA A 444 -14.14 5.01 -29.37
N ASP A 445 -13.77 6.28 -29.57
CA ASP A 445 -13.86 6.91 -30.89
C ASP A 445 -13.00 6.15 -31.92
N PRO A 446 -13.36 6.19 -33.22
CA PRO A 446 -12.60 5.51 -34.27
C PRO A 446 -11.11 5.86 -34.23
N GLY A 447 -10.26 4.83 -34.14
CA GLY A 447 -8.81 4.98 -34.05
C GLY A 447 -8.25 4.84 -32.63
N ILE A 448 -9.10 4.73 -31.61
CA ILE A 448 -8.69 4.41 -30.24
C ILE A 448 -8.95 2.92 -29.97
N ASN A 449 -7.96 2.26 -29.41
CA ASN A 449 -8.01 0.86 -29.00
C ASN A 449 -8.30 0.78 -27.50
N ALA A 450 -9.06 -0.22 -27.04
CA ALA A 450 -9.26 -0.48 -25.62
C ALA A 450 -8.97 -1.95 -25.28
N TYR A 451 -8.17 -2.20 -24.24
CA TYR A 451 -7.65 -3.54 -23.94
C TYR A 451 -7.23 -3.72 -22.47
N TYR A 452 -6.83 -4.95 -22.10
CA TYR A 452 -6.48 -5.38 -20.73
C TYR A 452 -7.47 -4.97 -19.61
N PRO A 453 -8.78 -5.30 -19.71
CA PRO A 453 -9.69 -5.04 -18.60
C PRO A 453 -9.32 -5.86 -17.36
N ALA A 454 -9.54 -5.27 -16.19
CA ALA A 454 -9.35 -5.91 -14.90
C ALA A 454 -10.40 -5.43 -13.89
N PHE A 455 -11.13 -6.36 -13.28
CA PHE A 455 -12.09 -6.07 -12.22
C PHE A 455 -11.39 -5.67 -10.93
N SER A 456 -11.91 -4.63 -10.28
CA SER A 456 -11.53 -4.28 -8.91
C SER A 456 -11.94 -5.37 -7.94
N PRO A 457 -11.26 -5.50 -6.78
CA PRO A 457 -11.51 -6.60 -5.84
C PRO A 457 -12.89 -6.52 -5.16
N ASP A 458 -13.52 -5.34 -5.15
CA ASP A 458 -14.88 -5.11 -4.70
C ASP A 458 -15.94 -5.35 -5.80
N GLY A 459 -15.51 -5.56 -7.05
CA GLY A 459 -16.35 -5.84 -8.21
C GLY A 459 -17.02 -4.62 -8.84
N ASN A 460 -16.78 -3.41 -8.33
CA ASN A 460 -17.51 -2.21 -8.73
C ASN A 460 -16.88 -1.48 -9.93
N TRP A 461 -15.61 -1.76 -10.24
CA TRP A 461 -14.82 -1.03 -11.24
C TRP A 461 -14.10 -1.99 -12.18
N ILE A 462 -13.83 -1.52 -13.40
CA ILE A 462 -12.98 -2.18 -14.38
C ILE A 462 -11.92 -1.18 -14.81
N ALA A 463 -10.66 -1.47 -14.49
CA ALA A 463 -9.51 -0.75 -15.03
C ALA A 463 -9.15 -1.32 -16.40
N PHE A 464 -8.70 -0.48 -17.33
CA PHE A 464 -8.30 -0.91 -18.68
C PHE A 464 -7.33 0.09 -19.29
N ASN A 465 -6.75 -0.29 -20.43
CA ASN A 465 -5.90 0.59 -21.22
C ASN A 465 -6.62 1.16 -22.43
N THR A 466 -6.26 2.38 -22.82
CA THR A 466 -6.49 2.85 -24.19
C THR A 466 -5.20 3.34 -24.84
N SER A 467 -5.13 3.26 -26.18
CA SER A 467 -4.01 3.74 -26.99
C SER A 467 -4.52 4.13 -28.38
N THR A 468 -3.78 4.96 -29.13
CA THR A 468 -4.11 5.22 -30.55
C THR A 468 -3.61 4.11 -31.49
N GLY A 469 -2.79 3.20 -30.98
CA GLY A 469 -2.20 2.12 -31.75
C GLY A 469 -2.55 0.71 -31.25
N ASP A 470 -1.53 -0.14 -31.15
CA ASP A 470 -1.68 -1.57 -30.90
C ASP A 470 -1.93 -1.85 -29.40
N SER A 471 -2.45 -3.03 -29.07
CA SER A 471 -2.61 -3.47 -27.67
C SER A 471 -1.29 -3.93 -27.01
N TYR A 472 -0.18 -3.91 -27.76
CA TYR A 472 1.13 -4.36 -27.31
C TYR A 472 2.18 -3.26 -27.35
N ASP A 473 2.70 -2.89 -26.17
CA ASP A 473 3.86 -2.00 -25.99
C ASP A 473 3.71 -0.63 -26.68
N ASP A 474 2.48 -0.13 -26.80
CA ASP A 474 2.21 1.16 -27.43
C ASP A 474 2.65 2.31 -26.50
N PRO A 475 3.47 3.27 -26.99
CA PRO A 475 3.96 4.36 -26.17
C PRO A 475 2.86 5.16 -25.50
N ASP A 476 1.79 5.48 -26.23
CA ASP A 476 0.72 6.37 -25.76
C ASP A 476 -0.33 5.67 -24.88
N ALA A 477 -0.07 4.43 -24.47
CA ALA A 477 -1.00 3.67 -23.66
C ALA A 477 -1.25 4.34 -22.29
N GLU A 478 -2.54 4.63 -22.03
CA GLU A 478 -3.03 5.28 -20.82
C GLU A 478 -3.91 4.33 -20.00
N LEU A 479 -3.99 4.57 -18.69
CA LEU A 479 -4.87 3.90 -17.75
C LEU A 479 -6.20 4.64 -17.63
N HIS A 480 -7.29 3.88 -17.66
CA HIS A 480 -8.64 4.37 -17.40
C HIS A 480 -9.38 3.42 -16.48
N VAL A 481 -10.46 3.91 -15.89
CA VAL A 481 -11.43 3.09 -15.16
C VAL A 481 -12.85 3.41 -15.62
N ILE A 482 -13.72 2.40 -15.58
CA ILE A 482 -15.17 2.54 -15.73
C ILE A 482 -15.87 1.75 -14.61
N SER A 483 -17.06 2.16 -14.21
CA SER A 483 -17.89 1.32 -13.34
C SER A 483 -18.23 0.00 -14.06
N ALA A 484 -18.30 -1.09 -13.30
CA ALA A 484 -18.73 -2.41 -13.80
C ALA A 484 -20.16 -2.39 -14.36
N ASP A 485 -20.99 -1.44 -13.93
CA ASP A 485 -22.34 -1.20 -14.47
C ASP A 485 -22.35 -0.29 -15.72
N GLY A 486 -21.18 0.15 -16.18
CA GLY A 486 -20.99 1.13 -17.24
C GLY A 486 -21.12 2.59 -16.75
N GLY A 487 -20.99 3.55 -17.68
CA GLY A 487 -21.14 4.97 -17.37
C GLY A 487 -19.94 5.81 -17.81
N GLU A 488 -19.60 6.79 -16.99
CA GLU A 488 -18.45 7.67 -17.24
C GLU A 488 -17.14 6.89 -17.12
N VAL A 489 -16.22 7.18 -18.04
CA VAL A 489 -14.85 6.69 -18.00
C VAL A 489 -13.98 7.78 -17.39
N TYR A 490 -13.20 7.43 -16.37
CA TYR A 490 -12.21 8.33 -15.79
C TYR A 490 -10.83 7.95 -16.32
N THR A 491 -10.14 8.92 -16.92
CA THR A 491 -8.69 8.82 -17.13
C THR A 491 -8.01 8.96 -15.79
N LEU A 492 -7.07 8.05 -15.49
CA LEU A 492 -6.33 8.07 -14.23
C LEU A 492 -5.13 9.01 -14.36
N ASP A 493 -5.38 10.32 -14.48
CA ASP A 493 -4.37 11.33 -14.84
C ASP A 493 -3.16 11.30 -13.90
N ALA A 494 -3.39 11.27 -12.58
CA ALA A 494 -2.33 11.20 -11.58
C ALA A 494 -1.51 9.91 -11.71
N ALA A 495 -2.15 8.76 -11.92
CA ALA A 495 -1.45 7.50 -12.17
C ALA A 495 -0.71 7.51 -13.51
N ASN A 496 -1.28 8.10 -14.57
CA ASN A 496 -0.67 8.18 -15.90
C ASN A 496 0.56 9.07 -15.89
N PHE A 497 0.61 10.07 -15.01
CA PHE A 497 1.71 11.02 -14.78
C PHE A 497 1.99 11.97 -15.95
N ALA A 498 2.20 11.42 -17.15
CA ALA A 498 2.45 12.16 -18.37
C ALA A 498 2.04 11.30 -19.60
N PRO A 499 1.95 11.90 -20.80
CA PRO A 499 1.80 11.15 -22.04
C PRO A 499 2.99 10.19 -22.29
N ASP A 500 2.80 9.22 -23.17
CA ASP A 500 3.87 8.33 -23.69
C ASP A 500 4.58 7.46 -22.63
N MET A 501 3.89 7.07 -21.57
CA MET A 501 4.47 6.29 -20.46
C MET A 501 4.38 4.76 -20.67
N THR A 502 3.73 4.30 -21.74
CA THR A 502 3.51 2.86 -22.02
C THR A 502 2.79 2.16 -20.87
N ASN A 503 1.79 2.81 -20.26
CA ASN A 503 1.08 2.23 -19.12
C ASN A 503 0.26 1.03 -19.61
N SER A 504 0.51 -0.15 -19.06
CA SER A 504 -0.08 -1.39 -19.57
C SER A 504 -0.33 -2.42 -18.47
N TRP A 505 -1.21 -3.38 -18.74
CA TRP A 505 -1.53 -4.49 -17.84
C TRP A 505 -1.96 -4.06 -16.43
N PRO A 506 -3.01 -3.23 -16.30
CA PRO A 506 -3.58 -2.92 -15.00
C PRO A 506 -4.07 -4.19 -14.31
N ARG A 507 -3.66 -4.41 -13.07
CA ARG A 507 -4.12 -5.50 -12.21
C ARG A 507 -4.35 -4.99 -10.80
N TRP A 508 -5.55 -5.25 -10.29
CA TRP A 508 -5.92 -4.81 -8.96
C TRP A 508 -5.30 -5.68 -7.88
N GLY A 509 -5.03 -5.03 -6.76
CA GLY A 509 -4.64 -5.64 -5.50
C GLY A 509 -5.80 -6.34 -4.80
N PRO A 510 -5.49 -7.03 -3.69
CA PRO A 510 -6.50 -7.66 -2.83
C PRO A 510 -7.49 -6.63 -2.28
N LEU A 511 -8.68 -7.09 -1.87
CA LEU A 511 -9.64 -6.21 -1.20
C LEU A 511 -9.00 -5.72 0.12
N PRO A 512 -8.82 -4.41 0.31
CA PRO A 512 -8.22 -3.88 1.52
C PRO A 512 -9.27 -3.81 2.64
N ASP A 513 -8.79 -3.65 3.87
CA ASP A 513 -9.64 -3.39 5.04
C ASP A 513 -9.90 -1.87 5.22
N ASP A 514 -9.76 -1.08 4.14
CA ASP A 514 -9.87 0.39 4.06
C ASP A 514 -10.60 0.81 2.77
N ASP A 515 -10.91 2.10 2.61
CA ASP A 515 -11.69 2.64 1.49
C ASP A 515 -10.87 2.86 0.18
N ILE A 516 -9.54 2.69 0.25
CA ILE A 516 -8.62 2.88 -0.87
C ILE A 516 -8.26 1.55 -1.51
N LEU A 517 -8.53 1.41 -2.82
CA LEU A 517 -8.13 0.26 -3.63
C LEU A 517 -6.72 0.47 -4.21
N TRP A 518 -6.06 -0.61 -4.63
CA TRP A 518 -4.69 -0.57 -5.16
C TRP A 518 -4.62 -1.17 -6.54
N LEU A 519 -3.92 -0.51 -7.45
CA LEU A 519 -3.73 -0.95 -8.82
C LEU A 519 -2.23 -1.03 -9.14
N THR A 520 -1.81 -2.16 -9.68
CA THR A 520 -0.48 -2.33 -10.29
C THR A 520 -0.55 -2.27 -11.80
N PHE A 521 0.51 -1.79 -12.43
CA PHE A 521 0.64 -1.78 -13.88
C PHE A 521 2.12 -1.75 -14.28
N SER A 522 2.40 -2.02 -15.56
CA SER A 522 3.71 -1.89 -16.16
C SER A 522 3.84 -0.55 -16.87
N SER A 523 5.00 0.10 -16.77
CA SER A 523 5.24 1.38 -17.43
C SER A 523 6.73 1.58 -17.70
N LYS A 524 7.06 2.25 -18.80
CA LYS A 524 8.43 2.63 -19.19
C LYS A 524 8.87 3.99 -18.65
N ARG A 525 8.01 4.66 -17.89
CA ARG A 525 8.34 5.91 -17.19
C ARG A 525 9.63 5.77 -16.36
N ALA A 526 10.29 6.91 -16.16
CA ALA A 526 11.52 6.95 -15.39
C ALA A 526 11.30 6.60 -13.90
N TYR A 527 12.11 5.68 -13.36
CA TYR A 527 12.31 5.54 -11.92
C TYR A 527 13.54 6.36 -11.52
N GLY A 528 13.33 7.67 -11.37
CA GLY A 528 14.40 8.64 -11.15
C GLY A 528 15.53 8.46 -12.16
N THR A 529 16.74 8.16 -11.67
CA THR A 529 17.94 7.95 -12.49
C THR A 529 18.27 6.47 -12.76
N HIS A 530 17.56 5.53 -12.13
CA HIS A 530 17.87 4.09 -12.19
C HIS A 530 17.43 3.42 -13.49
N SER A 531 16.24 3.79 -13.98
CA SER A 531 15.63 3.14 -15.13
C SER A 531 14.80 4.15 -15.91
N VAL A 532 15.02 4.24 -17.23
CA VAL A 532 14.29 5.09 -18.17
C VAL A 532 14.04 4.27 -19.43
N ASP A 533 12.84 4.40 -20.01
CA ASP A 533 12.44 3.66 -21.22
C ASP A 533 12.59 2.13 -21.06
N LYS A 534 12.34 1.65 -19.83
CA LYS A 534 12.38 0.24 -19.50
C LYS A 534 11.17 -0.12 -18.64
N PRO A 535 10.43 -1.17 -19.00
CA PRO A 535 9.23 -1.60 -18.26
C PRO A 535 9.57 -1.91 -16.81
N GLN A 536 8.88 -1.24 -15.89
CA GLN A 536 8.93 -1.47 -14.46
C GLN A 536 7.51 -1.62 -13.92
N ILE A 537 7.37 -2.22 -12.74
CA ILE A 537 6.08 -2.33 -12.04
C ILE A 537 5.85 -1.08 -11.19
N TRP A 538 4.67 -0.48 -11.36
CA TRP A 538 4.21 0.69 -10.62
C TRP A 538 2.94 0.35 -9.86
N VAL A 539 2.75 1.03 -8.73
CA VAL A 539 1.58 0.88 -7.86
C VAL A 539 0.93 2.24 -7.67
N THR A 540 -0.39 2.32 -7.82
CA THR A 540 -1.17 3.53 -7.52
C THR A 540 -2.33 3.20 -6.59
N ALA A 541 -2.65 4.15 -5.71
CA ALA A 541 -3.88 4.14 -4.94
C ALA A 541 -5.05 4.61 -5.80
N PHE A 542 -6.23 4.08 -5.50
CA PHE A 542 -7.49 4.43 -6.13
C PHE A 542 -8.53 4.74 -5.07
N ASP A 543 -9.15 5.91 -5.14
CA ASP A 543 -10.21 6.37 -4.25
C ASP A 543 -11.58 6.34 -4.96
N PRO A 544 -12.42 5.33 -4.69
CA PRO A 544 -13.76 5.25 -5.24
C PRO A 544 -14.64 6.47 -4.89
N ALA A 545 -14.40 7.14 -3.76
CA ALA A 545 -15.16 8.31 -3.36
C ALA A 545 -14.82 9.53 -4.23
N ALA A 546 -13.58 9.65 -4.68
CA ALA A 546 -13.17 10.67 -5.65
C ALA A 546 -13.87 10.46 -7.01
N ALA A 547 -13.92 9.21 -7.51
CA ALA A 547 -14.69 8.89 -8.72
C ALA A 547 -16.18 9.22 -8.55
N ALA A 548 -16.78 8.86 -7.41
CA ALA A 548 -18.18 9.20 -7.11
C ALA A 548 -18.45 10.72 -7.03
N ALA A 549 -17.40 11.53 -6.79
CA ALA A 549 -17.45 12.99 -6.83
C ALA A 549 -17.15 13.58 -8.22
N GLY A 550 -16.86 12.75 -9.23
CA GLY A 550 -16.49 13.18 -10.59
C GLY A 550 -15.07 13.74 -10.68
N LEU A 551 -14.17 13.31 -9.80
CA LEU A 551 -12.75 13.69 -9.78
C LEU A 551 -11.89 12.53 -10.26
N ASP A 552 -10.63 12.80 -10.65
CA ASP A 552 -9.64 11.75 -10.88
C ASP A 552 -9.51 10.90 -9.60
N PRO A 553 -9.83 9.60 -9.67
CA PRO A 553 -9.77 8.73 -8.51
C PRO A 553 -8.38 8.17 -8.24
N SER A 554 -7.39 8.44 -9.08
CA SER A 554 -6.05 7.91 -8.92
C SER A 554 -5.13 8.83 -8.13
N TYR A 555 -4.06 8.23 -7.61
CA TYR A 555 -2.93 8.94 -7.04
C TYR A 555 -1.68 8.79 -7.91
N PRO A 556 -0.69 9.67 -7.77
CA PRO A 556 0.63 9.46 -8.38
C PRO A 556 1.19 8.10 -8.02
N ALA A 557 1.61 7.36 -9.04
CA ALA A 557 2.10 6.00 -8.87
C ALA A 557 3.53 5.99 -8.31
N PHE A 558 3.81 5.07 -7.40
CA PHE A 558 5.16 4.78 -6.92
C PHE A 558 5.71 3.52 -7.57
N TRP A 559 7.03 3.47 -7.72
CA TRP A 559 7.72 2.28 -8.23
C TRP A 559 7.63 1.17 -7.17
N LEU A 560 7.23 -0.04 -7.56
CA LEU A 560 7.10 -1.16 -6.62
C LEU A 560 8.47 -1.46 -5.98
N PRO A 561 8.65 -1.25 -4.66
CA PRO A 561 9.93 -1.47 -4.00
C PRO A 561 10.43 -2.90 -4.16
N ASN A 562 11.75 -3.07 -4.14
CA ASN A 562 12.47 -4.34 -4.16
C ASN A 562 12.40 -5.17 -5.45
N GLN A 563 11.72 -4.72 -6.51
CA GLN A 563 11.96 -5.28 -7.85
C GLN A 563 13.36 -4.88 -8.36
N ASP A 564 13.89 -5.60 -9.35
CA ASP A 564 15.18 -5.26 -9.97
C ASP A 564 14.96 -4.29 -11.15
N TYR A 565 15.44 -3.05 -11.02
CA TYR A 565 15.32 -2.03 -12.05
C TYR A 565 16.23 -2.27 -13.27
N GLU A 566 17.19 -3.19 -13.18
CA GLU A 566 18.02 -3.58 -14.32
C GLU A 566 17.25 -4.50 -15.29
N GLN A 567 16.20 -5.17 -14.81
CA GLN A 567 15.36 -6.09 -15.58
C GLN A 567 14.17 -5.38 -16.23
N SER A 568 13.62 -5.92 -17.32
CA SER A 568 12.31 -5.45 -17.84
C SER A 568 11.20 -6.26 -17.19
N ASN A 569 10.41 -5.60 -16.35
CA ASN A 569 9.41 -6.20 -15.48
C ASN A 569 8.00 -5.87 -16.01
N HIS A 570 7.18 -6.90 -16.17
CA HIS A 570 5.90 -6.82 -16.87
C HIS A 570 4.80 -7.63 -16.17
N ILE A 571 3.54 -7.35 -16.49
CA ILE A 571 2.38 -8.20 -16.15
C ILE A 571 2.33 -8.47 -14.62
N PRO A 572 2.24 -7.43 -13.78
CA PRO A 572 2.15 -7.64 -12.35
C PRO A 572 0.81 -8.28 -12.00
N VAL A 573 0.79 -9.31 -11.16
CA VAL A 573 -0.43 -9.95 -10.67
C VAL A 573 -0.31 -10.11 -9.16
N TRP A 574 -1.31 -9.64 -8.41
CA TRP A 574 -1.36 -9.81 -6.97
C TRP A 574 -1.77 -11.23 -6.59
N THR A 575 -1.21 -11.72 -5.49
CA THR A 575 -1.52 -13.02 -4.90
C THR A 575 -1.81 -12.84 -3.42
N GLU A 576 -2.87 -13.46 -2.91
CA GLU A 576 -3.27 -13.42 -1.49
C GLU A 576 -2.68 -14.57 -0.68
#